data_AF-A0A7W8JWJ5-F1
#
_entry.id   AF-A0A7W8JWJ5-F1
#
_cell.length_a   1.000
_cell.length_b   1.000
_cell.length_c   1.000
_cell.angle_alpha   90.00
_cell.angle_beta   90.00
_cell.angle_gamma   90.00
#
_symmetry.space_group_name_H-M   'P 1'
#
loop_
_entity.id
_entity.type
_entity.pdbx_description
1 polymer ?
#
loop_
_entity_poly.entity_id
_entity_poly.type
_entity_poly.pdbx_seq_one_letter_code
_entity_poly.pdbx_strand_id
1 'polypeptide(L)'
;MTEKRGELGISYVTIDGIEGHLARVELPDGTTEDWQLASLPKGVREGDVIRIDVQGGDVEMEIDHQETDRRHALGQRQLDQLNAQAPEGDLDL
;
A
#
# COMPACT_ATOMS: atom_id res chain seq x y z
N MET A 1 -12.80 13.80 20.60
CA MET A 1 -11.48 13.45 20.06
C MET A 1 -11.29 11.99 20.38
N THR A 2 -11.51 11.10 19.42
CA THR A 2 -11.51 9.66 19.65
C THR A 2 -10.10 9.16 19.36
N GLU A 3 -9.29 9.01 20.41
CA GLU A 3 -8.03 8.28 20.34
C GLU A 3 -8.36 6.82 20.00
N LYS A 4 -8.10 6.39 18.76
CA LYS A 4 -8.09 4.96 18.42
C LYS A 4 -6.92 4.32 19.19
N ARG A 5 -7.22 3.82 20.38
CA ARG A 5 -6.32 2.94 21.14
C ARG A 5 -5.90 1.79 20.23
N GLY A 6 -4.59 1.56 20.12
CA GLY A 6 -3.97 0.58 19.24
C GLY A 6 -4.81 -0.70 19.16
N GLU A 7 -5.37 -0.95 17.98
CA GLU A 7 -6.07 -2.18 17.68
C GLU A 7 -5.02 -3.29 17.76
N LEU A 8 -5.05 -4.06 18.84
CA LEU A 8 -4.29 -5.30 18.94
C LEU A 8 -4.70 -6.19 17.76
N GLY A 9 -3.72 -6.62 16.96
CA GLY A 9 -3.98 -7.47 15.80
C GLY A 9 -3.13 -7.12 14.58
N ILE A 10 -3.40 -7.84 13.50
CA ILE A 10 -2.71 -7.71 12.22
C ILE A 10 -3.49 -6.75 11.33
N SER A 11 -2.79 -5.76 10.77
CA SER A 11 -3.30 -4.86 9.75
C SER A 11 -2.36 -4.80 8.55
N TYR A 12 -2.88 -4.39 7.39
CA TYR A 12 -2.11 -4.27 6.16
C TYR A 12 -2.27 -2.86 5.60
N VAL A 13 -1.15 -2.22 5.30
CA VAL A 13 -1.12 -0.90 4.65
C VAL A 13 -0.35 -1.00 3.33
N THR A 14 -0.60 -0.09 2.39
CA THR A 14 0.10 -0.05 1.10
C THR A 14 0.98 1.19 1.03
N ILE A 15 2.19 1.07 0.49
CA ILE A 15 2.99 2.26 0.14
C ILE A 15 2.50 2.78 -1.21
N ASP A 16 1.80 3.90 -1.19
CA ASP A 16 1.25 4.53 -2.40
C ASP A 16 2.28 5.42 -3.10
N GLY A 17 3.23 6.00 -2.36
CA GLY A 17 4.29 6.83 -2.93
C GLY A 17 5.46 7.07 -1.96
N ILE A 18 6.65 7.35 -2.48
CA ILE A 18 7.82 7.74 -1.68
C ILE A 18 8.38 9.08 -2.19
N GLU A 19 8.35 10.10 -1.34
CA GLU A 19 8.83 11.45 -1.65
C GLU A 19 9.90 11.88 -0.64
N GLY A 20 11.17 11.77 -1.05
CA GLY A 20 12.30 12.13 -0.19
C GLY A 20 12.40 11.25 1.05
N HIS A 21 12.03 11.78 2.21
CA HIS A 21 12.07 11.08 3.51
C HIS A 21 10.69 10.66 4.02
N LEU A 22 9.65 10.88 3.23
CA LEU A 22 8.28 10.52 3.56
C LEU A 22 7.78 9.43 2.62
N ALA A 23 6.96 8.54 3.16
CA ALA A 23 6.16 7.60 2.40
C ALA A 23 4.69 7.95 2.59
N ARG A 24 3.95 8.07 1.49
CA ARG A 24 2.49 8.14 1.52
C ARG A 24 1.97 6.72 1.66
N VAL A 25 1.25 6.45 2.74
CA VAL A 25 0.77 5.13 3.14
C VAL A 25 -0.75 5.10 3.06
N GLU A 26 -1.31 4.20 2.26
CA GLU A 26 -2.74 3.93 2.20
C GLU A 26 -3.14 2.97 3.32
N LEU A 27 -4.09 3.40 4.15
CA LEU A 27 -4.66 2.65 5.25
C LEU A 27 -5.80 1.72 4.79
N PRO A 28 -6.20 0.72 5.61
CA PRO A 28 -7.30 -0.20 5.24
C PRO A 28 -8.65 0.46 4.97
N ASP A 29 -8.86 1.67 5.47
CA ASP A 29 -10.09 2.45 5.24
C ASP A 29 -10.04 3.30 3.95
N GLY A 30 -8.95 3.19 3.19
CA GLY A 30 -8.71 3.92 1.93
C GLY A 30 -8.24 5.36 2.13
N THR A 31 -8.00 5.80 3.37
CA THR A 31 -7.35 7.08 3.63
C THR A 31 -5.84 6.96 3.49
N THR A 32 -5.15 8.08 3.29
CA THR A 32 -3.69 8.13 3.18
C THR A 32 -3.07 8.95 4.29
N GLU A 33 -1.95 8.49 4.83
CA GLU A 33 -1.13 9.20 5.81
C GLU A 33 0.33 9.30 5.35
N ASP A 34 1.03 10.36 5.78
CA ASP A 34 2.46 10.52 5.52
C ASP A 34 3.26 9.96 6.69
N TRP A 35 4.00 8.88 6.45
CA TRP A 35 4.88 8.26 7.43
C TRP A 35 6.33 8.57 7.14
N GLN A 36 7.17 8.60 8.18
CA GLN A 36 8.61 8.73 8.01
C GLN A 36 9.15 7.47 7.33
N LEU A 37 9.88 7.62 6.22
CA LEU A 37 10.47 6.47 5.54
C LEU A 37 11.42 5.69 6.47
N ALA A 38 12.06 6.38 7.42
CA ALA A 38 12.93 5.79 8.42
C ALA A 38 12.21 4.91 9.47
N SER A 39 10.89 5.04 9.62
CA SER A 39 10.11 4.16 10.52
C SER A 39 9.58 2.91 9.81
N LEU A 40 9.73 2.82 8.50
CA LEU A 40 9.31 1.67 7.71
C LEU A 40 10.42 0.60 7.62
N PRO A 41 10.06 -0.65 7.29
CA PRO A 41 11.05 -1.68 6.96
C PRO A 41 12.02 -1.23 5.87
N LYS A 42 13.30 -1.62 6.01
CA LYS A 42 14.32 -1.26 5.03
C LYS A 42 14.01 -1.88 3.67
N GLY A 43 14.21 -1.09 2.62
CA GLY A 43 14.08 -1.55 1.24
C GLY A 43 12.66 -1.48 0.68
N VAL A 44 11.73 -0.88 1.42
CA VAL A 44 10.36 -0.64 0.96
C VAL A 44 10.34 0.19 -0.33
N ARG A 45 9.37 -0.10 -1.19
CA ARG A 45 9.14 0.53 -2.49
C ARG A 45 7.66 0.92 -2.62
N GLU A 46 7.38 1.81 -3.57
CA GLU A 46 6.01 2.09 -3.99
C GLU A 46 5.33 0.80 -4.49
N GLY A 47 4.09 0.60 -4.09
CA GLY A 47 3.30 -0.61 -4.33
C GLY A 47 3.46 -1.71 -3.27
N ASP A 48 4.49 -1.65 -2.41
CA ASP A 48 4.69 -2.66 -1.38
C ASP A 48 3.57 -2.65 -0.34
N VAL A 49 3.19 -3.84 0.10
CA VAL A 49 2.26 -4.04 1.22
C VAL A 49 3.05 -4.31 2.49
N ILE A 50 2.77 -3.55 3.54
CA ILE A 50 3.35 -3.73 4.87
C ILE A 50 2.35 -4.41 5.78
N ARG A 51 2.76 -5.52 6.38
CA ARG A 51 2.05 -6.18 7.47
C ARG A 51 2.48 -5.54 8.78
N ILE A 52 1.52 -5.06 9.56
CA ILE A 52 1.74 -4.47 10.89
C ILE A 52 1.07 -5.39 11.91
N ASP A 53 1.85 -5.93 12.84
CA ASP A 53 1.37 -6.74 13.95
C ASP A 53 1.56 -5.99 15.27
N VAL A 54 0.46 -5.67 15.94
CA VAL A 54 0.47 -4.97 17.24
C VAL A 54 0.16 -5.97 18.35
N GLN A 55 1.16 -6.32 19.15
CA GLN A 55 1.03 -7.27 20.26
C GLN A 55 1.47 -6.64 21.58
N GLY A 56 0.54 -6.46 22.52
CA GLY A 56 0.86 -6.13 23.91
C GLY A 56 1.64 -4.83 24.14
N GLY A 57 1.68 -3.91 23.16
CA GLY A 57 2.46 -2.67 23.21
C GLY A 57 3.67 -2.64 22.26
N ASP A 58 4.03 -3.79 21.68
CA ASP A 58 5.04 -3.90 20.64
C ASP A 58 4.37 -3.79 19.25
N VAL A 59 5.10 -3.22 18.31
CA VAL A 59 4.70 -3.09 16.90
C VAL A 59 5.78 -3.72 16.04
N GLU A 60 5.42 -4.76 15.29
CA GLU A 60 6.27 -5.39 14.29
C GLU A 60 5.77 -5.01 12.89
N MET A 61 6.70 -4.65 12.01
CA MET A 61 6.40 -4.27 10.63
C MET A 61 7.29 -5.06 9.67
N GLU A 62 6.68 -5.68 8.66
CA GLU A 62 7.38 -6.45 7.65
C GLU A 62 6.78 -6.19 6.26
N ILE A 63 7.61 -6.29 5.22
CA ILE A 63 7.12 -6.25 3.84
C ILE A 63 6.51 -7.61 3.50
N ASP A 64 5.23 -7.62 3.17
CA ASP A 64 4.53 -8.81 2.68
C ASP A 64 4.65 -8.89 1.15
N HIS A 65 5.74 -9.53 0.70
CA HIS A 65 6.00 -9.71 -0.73
C HIS A 65 4.91 -10.53 -1.43
N GLN A 66 4.27 -11.48 -0.75
CA GLN A 66 3.22 -12.31 -1.36
C GLN A 66 1.97 -11.49 -1.63
N GLU A 67 1.56 -10.68 -0.65
CA GLU A 67 0.39 -9.81 -0.81
C GLU A 67 0.67 -8.68 -1.81
N THR A 68 1.90 -8.16 -1.84
CA THR A 68 2.37 -7.21 -2.87
C THR A 68 2.20 -7.81 -4.28
N ASP A 69 2.76 -8.99 -4.52
CA ASP A 69 2.67 -9.68 -5.82
C ASP A 69 1.21 -9.96 -6.20
N ARG A 70 0.38 -10.37 -5.23
CA ARG A 70 -1.05 -10.64 -5.45
C ARG A 70 -1.79 -9.38 -5.89
N ARG A 71 -1.56 -8.24 -5.23
CA ARG A 71 -2.22 -6.96 -5.56
C ARG A 71 -1.76 -6.43 -6.91
N HIS A 72 -0.46 -6.49 -7.20
CA HIS A 72 0.07 -6.16 -8.52
C HIS A 72 -0.57 -6.98 -9.63
N ALA A 73 -0.64 -8.31 -9.45
CA ALA A 73 -1.25 -9.20 -10.43
C ALA A 73 -2.75 -8.91 -10.65
N LEU A 74 -3.48 -8.53 -9.60
CA LEU A 74 -4.89 -8.16 -9.72
C LEU A 74 -5.06 -6.83 -10.46
N GLY A 75 -4.27 -5.82 -10.11
CA GLY A 75 -4.28 -4.52 -10.78
C GLY A 75 -3.95 -4.65 -12.27
N GLN A 76 -2.93 -5.43 -12.62
CA GLN A 76 -2.56 -5.67 -14.02
C GLN A 76 -3.71 -6.31 -14.79
N ARG A 77 -4.37 -7.34 -14.23
CA ARG A 77 -5.52 -7.98 -14.90
C ARG A 77 -6.69 -7.01 -15.12
N GLN A 78 -6.95 -6.11 -14.18
CA GLN A 78 -8.00 -5.10 -14.34
C GLN A 78 -7.65 -4.10 -15.44
N LEU A 79 -6.41 -3.63 -15.49
CA LEU A 79 -5.91 -2.77 -16.57
C LEU A 79 -5.98 -3.47 -17.93
N ASP A 80 -5.57 -4.73 -18.02
CA ASP A 80 -5.64 -5.52 -19.24
C ASP A 80 -7.08 -5.67 -19.74
N GLN A 81 -8.04 -5.87 -18.83
CA GLN A 81 -9.47 -5.93 -19.18
C GLN A 81 -10.02 -4.59 -19.67
N LEU A 82 -9.63 -3.47 -19.05
CA LEU A 82 -10.02 -2.13 -19.49
C LEU A 82 -9.44 -1.82 -20.88
N ASN A 83 -8.16 -2.13 -21.10
CA ASN A 83 -7.50 -1.93 -22.39
C ASN A 83 -8.10 -2.80 -23.49
N ALA A 84 -8.49 -4.04 -23.19
CA ALA A 84 -9.16 -4.92 -24.15
C ALA A 84 -10.58 -4.46 -24.54
N GLN A 85 -11.21 -3.60 -23.72
CA GLN A 85 -12.53 -3.02 -23.97
C GLN A 85 -12.46 -1.61 -24.57
N ALA A 86 -11.27 -0.99 -24.59
CA ALA A 86 -11.08 0.30 -25.23
C ALA A 86 -11.18 0.13 -26.76
N PRO A 87 -12.08 0.85 -27.46
CA PRO A 87 -12.04 0.88 -28.91
C PRO A 87 -10.69 1.49 -29.35
N GLU A 88 -10.09 0.93 -30.42
CA GLU A 88 -8.91 1.49 -31.08
C GLU A 88 -9.27 2.88 -31.64
N GLY A 89 -9.15 3.90 -30.80
CA GLY A 89 -9.35 5.29 -31.18
C GLY A 89 -7.99 5.89 -31.50
N ASP A 90 -7.72 6.08 -32.79
CA ASP A 90 -6.69 7.01 -33.26
C ASP A 90 -6.85 8.34 -32.49
N LEU A 91 -5.89 8.63 -31.61
CA LEU A 91 -5.66 10.00 -31.16
C LEU A 91 -4.97 10.72 -32.32
N ASP A 92 -5.77 11.23 -33.26
CA ASP A 92 -5.33 12.25 -34.20
C ASP A 92 -5.00 13.51 -33.39
N LEU A 93 -3.70 13.75 -33.16
CA LEU A 93 -3.13 14.95 -32.54
C LEU A 93 -2.83 16.03 -33.59
#